data_AF-A0A2W0G671-F1
#
_entry.id   AF-A0A2W0G671-F1
#
_cell.length_a   1.000
_cell.length_b   1.000
_cell.length_c   1.000
_cell.angle_alpha   90.00
_cell.angle_beta   90.00
_cell.angle_gamma   90.00
#
_symmetry.space_group_name_H-M   'P 1'
#
loop_
_entity.id
_entity.type
_entity.pdbx_description
1 polymer ?
#
loop_
_entity_poly.entity_id
_entity_poly.type
_entity_poly.pdbx_seq_one_letter_code
_entity_poly.pdbx_strand_id
1 'polypeptide(L)'
;MIPLDKYDDYRALCYEALQNDMPEAIQDIYALMLKCRSEYMLNFQQQFQGWVLNKYLMPAIQSPNKLDIFLAWESRNADWKHILRMSLLGGRVGSVARTLRMSLLTFAGQHSKADR
;
A
#
# COMPACT_ATOMS: atom_id res chain seq x y z
N MET A 1 -8.90 -25.61 -3.15
CA MET A 1 -7.90 -25.31 -2.10
C MET A 1 -6.54 -25.29 -2.79
N ILE A 2 -5.91 -24.13 -2.95
CA ILE A 2 -4.62 -24.02 -3.65
C ILE A 2 -3.52 -24.44 -2.65
N PRO A 3 -2.61 -25.36 -3.03
CA PRO A 3 -1.68 -25.96 -2.08
C PRO A 3 -0.60 -24.96 -1.61
N LEU A 4 -0.15 -25.18 -0.37
CA LEU A 4 0.70 -24.28 0.44
C LEU A 4 2.16 -24.15 -0.04
N ASP A 5 2.53 -24.96 -1.01
CA ASP A 5 3.84 -25.07 -1.65
C ASP A 5 4.08 -24.05 -2.78
N LYS A 6 3.06 -23.31 -3.22
CA LYS A 6 3.18 -22.18 -4.18
C LYS A 6 3.32 -20.78 -3.55
N TYR A 7 3.43 -20.67 -2.23
CA TYR A 7 3.34 -19.39 -1.49
C TYR A 7 4.61 -18.52 -1.47
N ASP A 8 5.62 -18.83 -2.30
CA ASP A 8 6.71 -17.87 -2.57
C ASP A 8 6.20 -16.55 -3.20
N ASP A 9 4.94 -16.54 -3.64
CA ASP A 9 4.26 -15.44 -4.30
C ASP A 9 3.37 -14.57 -3.39
N TYR A 10 3.62 -14.49 -2.07
CA TYR A 10 2.94 -13.49 -1.21
C TYR A 10 3.02 -12.07 -1.76
N ARG A 11 4.11 -11.77 -2.50
CA ARG A 11 4.31 -10.53 -3.24
C ARG A 11 3.33 -10.40 -4.40
N ALA A 12 3.14 -11.45 -5.21
CA ALA A 12 2.19 -11.45 -6.31
C ALA A 12 0.75 -11.30 -5.79
N LEU A 13 0.39 -11.99 -4.71
CA LEU A 13 -0.91 -11.83 -4.03
C LEU A 13 -1.12 -10.40 -3.54
N CYS A 14 -0.11 -9.79 -2.92
CA CYS A 14 -0.19 -8.38 -2.52
C CYS A 14 -0.36 -7.45 -3.72
N TYR A 15 0.37 -7.70 -4.81
CA TYR A 15 0.29 -6.87 -6.03
C TYR A 15 -1.09 -6.95 -6.65
N GLU A 16 -1.61 -8.16 -6.84
CA GLU A 16 -2.93 -8.42 -7.39
C GLU A 16 -4.01 -7.76 -6.52
N ALA A 17 -3.95 -7.95 -5.20
CA ALA A 17 -4.88 -7.32 -4.28
C ALA A 17 -4.86 -5.79 -4.38
N LEU A 18 -3.67 -5.18 -4.39
CA LEU A 18 -3.52 -3.73 -4.51
C LEU A 18 -4.02 -3.19 -5.86
N GLN A 19 -3.72 -3.89 -6.96
CA GLN A 19 -4.15 -3.49 -8.30
C GLN A 19 -5.67 -3.60 -8.48
N ASN A 20 -6.32 -4.52 -7.77
CA ASN A 20 -7.77 -4.71 -7.75
C ASN A 20 -8.49 -3.88 -6.67
N ASP A 21 -7.83 -2.89 -6.05
CA ASP A 21 -8.40 -2.06 -4.97
C ASP A 21 -8.90 -2.84 -3.74
N MET A 22 -8.18 -3.90 -3.36
CA MET A 22 -8.43 -4.72 -2.18
C MET A 22 -7.27 -4.67 -1.17
N PRO A 23 -6.89 -3.48 -0.63
CA PRO A 23 -5.79 -3.38 0.32
C PRO A 23 -6.03 -4.13 1.64
N GLU A 24 -7.29 -4.48 1.97
CA GLU A 24 -7.64 -5.32 3.12
C GLU A 24 -6.99 -6.71 3.07
N ALA A 25 -6.85 -7.29 1.88
CA ALA A 25 -6.27 -8.61 1.71
C ALA A 25 -4.80 -8.68 2.15
N ILE A 26 -4.09 -7.54 2.24
CA ILE A 26 -2.73 -7.49 2.79
C ILE A 26 -2.71 -8.03 4.22
N GLN A 27 -3.76 -7.77 5.02
CA GLN A 27 -3.84 -8.28 6.38
C GLN A 27 -3.94 -9.80 6.41
N ASP A 28 -4.76 -10.38 5.53
CA ASP A 28 -4.95 -11.82 5.42
C ASP A 28 -3.68 -12.52 4.92
N ILE A 29 -3.02 -11.93 3.92
CA ILE A 29 -1.73 -12.41 3.40
C ILE A 29 -0.67 -12.39 4.49
N TYR A 30 -0.61 -11.31 5.27
CA TYR A 30 0.32 -11.19 6.38
C TYR A 30 0.06 -12.23 7.48
N ALA A 31 -1.21 -12.45 7.85
CA ALA A 31 -1.61 -13.46 8.82
C ALA A 31 -1.29 -14.89 8.34
N LEU A 32 -1.47 -15.17 7.05
CA LEU A 32 -1.13 -16.46 6.45
C LEU A 32 0.38 -16.69 6.42
N MET A 33 1.15 -15.67 6.05
CA MET A 33 2.61 -15.73 6.08
C MET A 33 3.13 -15.99 7.51
N LEU A 34 2.56 -15.36 8.54
CA LEU A 34 2.92 -15.64 9.93
C LEU A 34 2.71 -17.11 10.33
N LYS A 35 1.68 -17.77 9.78
CA LYS A 35 1.36 -19.17 10.09
C LYS A 35 2.23 -20.17 9.31
N CYS A 36 2.54 -19.86 8.06
CA CYS A 36 3.10 -20.85 7.13
C CYS A 36 4.57 -20.61 6.78
N ARG A 37 5.05 -19.35 6.87
CA ARG A 37 6.37 -18.89 6.41
C ARG A 37 6.87 -17.70 7.23
N SER A 38 6.90 -17.86 8.56
CA SER A 38 7.29 -16.78 9.50
C SER A 38 8.69 -16.20 9.23
N GLU A 39 9.57 -16.97 8.60
CA GLU A 39 10.91 -16.58 8.17
C GLU A 39 10.93 -15.38 7.20
N TYR A 40 9.86 -15.18 6.42
CA TYR A 40 9.77 -14.06 5.47
C TYR A 40 9.11 -12.81 6.07
N MET A 41 8.66 -12.87 7.34
CA MET A 41 7.92 -11.79 7.98
C MET A 41 8.69 -10.46 7.96
N LEU A 42 9.97 -10.48 8.33
CA LEU A 42 10.78 -9.27 8.39
C LEU A 42 10.92 -8.62 7.01
N ASN A 43 11.17 -9.43 5.98
CA ASN A 43 11.30 -8.96 4.60
C ASN A 43 9.98 -8.37 4.10
N PHE A 44 8.85 -9.01 4.38
CA PHE A 44 7.53 -8.49 4.05
C PHE A 44 7.29 -7.12 4.70
N GLN A 45 7.51 -7.00 6.01
CA GLN A 45 7.31 -5.74 6.76
C GLN A 45 8.18 -4.59 6.24
N GLN A 46 9.37 -4.88 5.72
CA GLN A 46 10.26 -3.88 5.14
C GLN A 46 9.83 -3.47 3.72
N GLN A 47 9.28 -4.39 2.93
CA GLN A 47 9.03 -4.16 1.51
C GLN A 47 7.60 -3.67 1.21
N PHE A 48 6.61 -4.04 2.01
CA PHE A 48 5.20 -3.85 1.65
C PHE A 48 4.77 -2.38 1.48
N GLN A 49 5.40 -1.44 2.20
CA GLN A 49 5.14 -0.01 2.05
C GLN A 49 5.50 0.46 0.63
N GLY A 50 6.60 -0.06 0.07
CA GLY A 50 6.98 0.19 -1.32
C GLY A 50 6.00 -0.41 -2.31
N TRP A 51 5.36 -1.53 -1.97
CA TRP A 51 4.31 -2.10 -2.82
C TRP A 51 3.05 -1.25 -2.79
N VAL A 52 2.61 -0.81 -1.61
CA VAL A 52 1.49 0.13 -1.46
C VAL A 52 1.76 1.42 -2.22
N LEU A 53 2.98 1.97 -2.14
CA LEU A 53 3.36 3.13 -2.96
C LEU A 53 3.19 2.86 -4.45
N ASN A 54 3.86 1.83 -4.97
CA ASN A 54 4.04 1.64 -6.41
C ASN A 54 2.82 1.01 -7.10
N LYS A 55 2.03 0.21 -6.36
CA LYS A 55 0.89 -0.55 -6.91
C LYS A 55 -0.45 0.01 -6.50
N TYR A 56 -0.50 0.91 -5.52
CA TYR A 56 -1.76 1.44 -4.99
C TYR A 56 -1.84 2.96 -4.98
N LEU A 57 -0.88 3.65 -4.37
CA LEU A 57 -0.93 5.11 -4.22
C LEU A 57 -0.55 5.84 -5.52
N MET A 58 0.64 5.58 -6.08
CA MET A 58 1.10 6.26 -7.30
C MET A 58 0.19 6.03 -8.52
N PRO A 59 -0.33 4.82 -8.79
CA PRO A 59 -1.25 4.59 -9.90
C PRO A 59 -2.60 5.31 -9.74
N ALA A 60 -2.97 5.75 -8.53
CA ALA A 60 -4.21 6.48 -8.31
C ALA A 60 -4.18 7.91 -8.89
N ILE A 61 -2.99 8.49 -9.06
CA ILE A 61 -2.83 9.86 -9.57
C ILE A 61 -2.85 9.85 -11.10
N GLN A 62 -3.95 10.32 -11.67
CA GLN A 62 -4.14 10.44 -13.13
C GLN A 62 -3.65 11.80 -13.65
N SER A 63 -2.35 12.09 -13.49
CA SER A 63 -1.74 13.36 -13.92
C SER A 63 -0.33 13.14 -14.49
N PRO A 64 0.10 13.92 -15.50
CA PRO A 64 1.48 13.91 -15.98
C PRO A 64 2.49 14.29 -14.87
N ASN A 65 2.09 15.19 -13.96
CA ASN A 65 2.94 15.67 -12.85
C ASN A 65 2.76 14.81 -11.58
N LYS A 66 2.38 13.53 -11.72
CA LYS A 66 2.06 12.66 -10.58
C LYS A 66 3.18 12.55 -9.54
N LEU A 67 4.44 12.61 -9.98
CA LEU A 67 5.59 12.54 -9.08
C LEU A 67 5.64 13.78 -8.18
N ASP A 68 5.52 14.97 -8.77
CA ASP A 68 5.55 16.23 -8.00
C ASP A 68 4.36 16.34 -7.05
N ILE A 69 3.17 15.92 -7.50
CA ILE A 69 1.98 15.84 -6.66
C ILE A 69 2.21 14.90 -5.47
N PHE A 70 2.78 13.72 -5.72
CA PHE A 70 3.08 12.77 -4.65
C PHE A 70 4.12 13.32 -3.68
N LEU A 71 5.22 13.92 -4.16
CA LEU A 71 6.26 14.49 -3.31
C LEU A 71 5.72 15.64 -2.44
N ALA A 72 4.89 16.51 -3.02
CA ALA A 72 4.22 17.57 -2.27
C ALA A 72 3.25 17.00 -1.21
N TRP A 73 2.50 15.96 -1.55
CA TRP A 73 1.65 15.25 -0.58
C TRP A 73 2.47 14.56 0.52
N GLU A 74 3.56 13.88 0.17
CA GLU A 74 4.45 13.17 1.08
C GLU A 74 5.10 14.15 2.07
N SER A 75 5.47 15.35 1.62
CA SER A 75 5.99 16.40 2.50
C SER A 75 5.01 16.81 3.61
N ARG A 76 3.69 16.72 3.35
CA ARG A 76 2.63 16.99 4.34
C ARG A 76 2.23 15.76 5.15
N ASN A 77 2.62 14.56 4.71
CA ASN A 77 2.28 13.27 5.31
C ASN A 77 3.56 12.46 5.56
N ALA A 78 4.61 13.09 6.12
CA ALA A 78 5.95 12.50 6.21
C ALA A 78 5.98 11.11 6.90
N ASP A 79 5.07 10.89 7.86
CA ASP A 79 4.99 9.64 8.63
C ASP A 79 4.15 8.53 7.98
N TRP A 80 3.66 8.71 6.75
CA TRP A 80 2.74 7.75 6.13
C TRP A 80 3.29 6.32 6.10
N LYS A 81 4.60 6.16 5.86
CA LYS A 81 5.31 4.87 5.88
C LYS A 81 5.26 4.22 7.26
N HIS A 82 5.54 5.00 8.30
CA HIS A 82 5.52 4.53 9.68
C HIS A 82 4.09 4.15 10.11
N ILE A 83 3.11 5.01 9.84
CA ILE A 83 1.69 4.76 10.13
C ILE A 83 1.23 3.46 9.45
N LEU A 84 1.58 3.29 8.17
CA LEU A 84 1.24 2.09 7.41
C LEU A 84 1.88 0.83 8.02
N ARG A 85 3.16 0.90 8.42
CA ARG A 85 3.85 -0.20 9.14
C ARG A 85 3.15 -0.58 10.44
N MET A 86 2.85 0.40 11.28
CA MET A 86 2.20 0.16 12.57
C MET A 86 0.78 -0.39 12.39
N SER A 87 0.09 0.03 11.32
CA SER A 87 -1.25 -0.48 10.99
C SER A 87 -1.25 -1.95 10.56
N LEU A 88 -0.17 -2.44 9.94
CA LEU A 88 -0.01 -3.87 9.62
C LEU A 88 0.08 -4.73 10.88
N LEU A 89 0.85 -4.26 11.87
CA LEU A 89 0.96 -4.92 13.18
C LEU A 89 -0.35 -4.83 13.97
N GLY A 90 -1.11 -3.74 13.79
CA GLY A 90 -2.37 -3.49 14.47
C GLY A 90 -3.62 -4.00 13.75
N GLY A 91 -3.50 -4.80 12.68
CA GLY A 91 -4.66 -5.40 12.02
C GLY A 91 -5.48 -4.47 11.11
N ARG A 92 -4.94 -3.29 10.76
CA ARG A 92 -5.69 -2.18 10.13
C ARG A 92 -5.09 -1.68 8.82
N VAL A 93 -4.12 -2.39 8.24
CA VAL A 93 -3.38 -1.93 7.05
C VAL A 93 -4.27 -1.58 5.87
N GLY A 94 -5.33 -2.35 5.61
CA GLY A 94 -6.28 -2.08 4.52
C GLY A 94 -6.96 -0.72 4.66
N SER A 95 -7.57 -0.49 5.83
CA SER A 95 -8.23 0.79 6.14
C SER A 95 -7.28 1.98 6.04
N VAL A 96 -6.07 1.85 6.58
CA VAL A 96 -5.06 2.91 6.55
C VAL A 96 -4.59 3.18 5.13
N ALA A 97 -4.35 2.15 4.32
CA ALA A 97 -3.99 2.30 2.91
C ALA A 97 -5.10 3.03 2.13
N ARG A 98 -6.38 2.71 2.36
CA ARG A 98 -7.51 3.46 1.76
C ARG A 98 -7.52 4.92 2.20
N THR A 99 -7.36 5.20 3.49
CA THR A 99 -7.31 6.58 3.99
C THR A 99 -6.17 7.37 3.37
N LEU A 100 -4.98 6.79 3.24
CA LEU A 100 -3.85 7.41 2.55
C LEU A 100 -4.16 7.68 1.08
N ARG A 101 -4.76 6.73 0.37
CA ARG A 101 -5.17 6.89 -1.04
C ARG A 101 -6.19 8.02 -1.20
N MET A 102 -7.20 8.09 -0.33
CA MET A 102 -8.22 9.15 -0.36
C MET A 102 -7.62 10.54 -0.06
N SER A 103 -6.71 10.62 0.91
CA SER A 103 -5.97 11.85 1.22
C SER A 103 -5.18 12.32 0.00
N LEU A 104 -4.45 11.40 -0.64
CA LEU A 104 -3.66 11.69 -1.85
C LEU A 104 -4.53 12.16 -3.02
N LEU A 105 -5.65 11.48 -3.29
CA LEU A 105 -6.59 11.86 -4.36
C LEU A 105 -7.22 13.23 -4.12
N THR A 106 -7.59 13.52 -2.86
CA THR A 106 -8.13 14.83 -2.47
C THR A 106 -7.10 15.93 -2.70
N PHE A 107 -5.86 15.69 -2.29
CA PHE A 107 -4.74 16.61 -2.51
C PHE A 107 -4.47 16.84 -4.00
N ALA A 108 -4.41 15.76 -4.80
CA ALA A 108 -4.21 15.85 -6.24
C ALA A 108 -5.33 16.66 -6.92
N GLY A 109 -6.59 16.47 -6.53
CA GLY A 109 -7.73 17.21 -7.05
C GLY A 109 -7.72 18.71 -6.72
N GLN A 110 -7.06 19.12 -5.64
CA GLN A 110 -6.83 20.53 -5.31
C GLN A 110 -5.69 21.12 -6.15
N HIS A 111 -4.58 20.37 -6.28
CA HIS A 111 -3.43 20.79 -7.08
C HIS A 111 -3.76 20.96 -8.57
N SER A 112 -4.52 20.03 -9.16
CA SER A 112 -4.94 20.15 -10.57
C SER A 112 -5.92 21.31 -10.84
N LYS A 113 -6.53 21.90 -9.81
CA LYS A 113 -7.36 23.11 -9.93
C LYS A 113 -6.55 24.39 -9.79
N ALA A 114 -5.40 24.35 -9.11
CA ALA A 114 -4.51 25.50 -8.97
C ALA A 114 -3.65 25.74 -10.23
N ASP A 115 -3.45 24.72 -11.05
CA ASP A 115 -2.72 24.79 -12.32
C ASP A 115 -3.61 25.23 -13.53
N ARG A 116 -4.89 25.56 -13.29
CA ARG A 116 -5.84 26.06 -14.30
C ARG A 116 -6.16 27.53 -14.07
#